data_AF-A0A923X0A0-F1
#
_entry.id   AF-A0A923X0A0-F1
#
_cell.length_a   1.000
_cell.length_b   1.000
_cell.length_c   1.000
_cell.angle_alpha   90.00
_cell.angle_beta   90.00
_cell.angle_gamma   90.00
#
_symmetry.space_group_name_H-M   'P 1'
#
loop_
_entity.id
_entity.type
_entity.pdbx_description
1 polymer ?
#
loop_
_entity_poly.entity_id
_entity_poly.type
_entity_poly.pdbx_seq_one_letter_code
_entity_poly.pdbx_strand_id
1 'polypeptide(L)'
;MRSIKLYVTLFSLVFQSMAFGAANARPTSPVEKCLNISTNLTNDCMNRHLKPKTIDSCYKMSETIYSNHSKENIKNYCFYNISEFPSLNTCVAASKKFYIGENKDQALFECVRQFASTISVDKCMSVSKMMTYKDKSNYLAGHCTNL
;
A
#
# COMPACT_ATOMS: atom_id res chain seq x y z
N MET A 1 -4.42 23.08 -82.75
CA MET A 1 -4.13 23.83 -81.50
C MET A 1 -4.65 23.00 -80.33
N ARG A 2 -3.74 22.49 -79.49
CA ARG A 2 -4.03 21.58 -78.36
C ARG A 2 -4.28 22.41 -77.11
N SER A 3 -5.41 22.20 -76.43
CA SER A 3 -5.67 22.76 -75.10
C SER A 3 -5.67 21.62 -74.08
N ILE A 4 -4.69 21.65 -73.19
CA ILE A 4 -4.50 20.71 -72.08
C ILE A 4 -5.25 21.29 -70.87
N LYS A 5 -6.30 20.61 -70.40
CA LYS A 5 -7.00 20.95 -69.16
C LYS A 5 -6.21 20.40 -67.97
N LEU A 6 -5.67 21.27 -67.15
CA LEU A 6 -5.12 20.95 -65.82
C LEU A 6 -6.27 20.49 -64.90
N TYR A 7 -6.15 19.29 -64.34
CA TYR A 7 -6.92 18.88 -63.17
C TYR A 7 -6.08 19.14 -61.92
N VAL A 8 -6.55 20.07 -61.10
CA VAL A 8 -5.99 20.44 -59.79
C VAL A 8 -6.46 19.40 -58.77
N THR A 9 -5.51 18.67 -58.19
CA THR A 9 -5.73 17.76 -57.06
C THR A 9 -5.92 18.57 -55.79
N LEU A 10 -7.16 18.60 -55.24
CA LEU A 10 -7.43 19.10 -53.90
C LEU A 10 -6.98 18.06 -52.87
N PHE A 11 -5.89 18.38 -52.16
CA PHE A 11 -5.47 17.68 -50.94
C PHE A 11 -6.28 18.22 -49.76
N SER A 12 -7.32 17.49 -49.34
CA SER A 12 -8.05 17.78 -48.11
C SER A 12 -7.24 17.32 -46.89
N LEU A 13 -6.40 18.19 -46.35
CA LEU A 13 -5.83 18.09 -45.01
C LEU A 13 -6.69 18.95 -44.08
N VAL A 14 -7.66 18.35 -43.40
CA VAL A 14 -8.33 18.99 -42.25
C VAL A 14 -8.03 18.18 -41.01
N PHE A 15 -7.26 18.83 -40.15
CA PHE A 15 -6.79 18.45 -38.84
C PHE A 15 -7.87 17.77 -37.99
N GLN A 16 -7.62 16.52 -37.57
CA GLN A 16 -8.28 15.93 -36.41
C GLN A 16 -7.70 16.60 -35.15
N SER A 17 -8.44 17.58 -34.62
CA SER A 17 -8.20 18.13 -33.29
C SER A 17 -8.41 17.04 -32.24
N MET A 18 -7.31 16.51 -31.71
CA MET A 18 -7.32 15.69 -30.50
C MET A 18 -7.69 16.57 -29.32
N ALA A 19 -8.95 16.49 -28.88
CA ALA A 19 -9.36 17.00 -27.59
C ALA A 19 -8.70 16.14 -26.50
N PHE A 20 -7.59 16.61 -25.96
CA PHE A 20 -7.04 16.08 -24.71
C PHE A 20 -8.05 16.38 -23.60
N GLY A 21 -8.81 15.37 -23.21
CA GLY A 21 -9.73 15.45 -22.09
C GLY A 21 -8.97 15.88 -20.84
N ALA A 22 -9.41 16.98 -20.23
CA ALA A 22 -8.98 17.38 -18.91
C ALA A 22 -9.36 16.26 -17.93
N ALA A 23 -8.37 15.46 -17.53
CA ALA A 23 -8.52 14.52 -16.44
C ALA A 23 -8.88 15.33 -15.19
N ASN A 24 -10.12 15.16 -14.70
CA ASN A 24 -10.55 15.67 -13.41
C ASN A 24 -9.67 15.04 -12.32
N ALA A 25 -8.55 15.69 -12.00
CA ALA A 25 -7.68 15.30 -10.91
C ALA A 25 -8.46 15.49 -9.61
N ARG A 26 -8.92 14.38 -9.03
CA ARG A 26 -9.63 14.38 -7.76
C ARG A 26 -8.72 14.90 -6.65
N PRO A 27 -9.26 15.62 -5.65
CA PRO A 27 -8.47 16.13 -4.54
C PRO A 27 -7.87 14.96 -3.76
N THR A 28 -6.55 14.78 -3.88
CA THR A 28 -5.77 13.82 -3.10
C THR A 28 -5.55 14.37 -1.69
N SER A 29 -5.69 13.51 -0.68
CA SER A 29 -5.43 13.93 0.71
C SER A 29 -3.96 14.35 0.88
N PRO A 30 -3.63 15.26 1.82
CA PRO A 30 -2.25 15.66 2.08
C PRO A 30 -1.32 14.46 2.38
N VAL A 31 -1.85 13.42 2.99
CA VAL A 31 -1.11 12.21 3.36
C VAL A 31 -0.89 11.29 2.16
N GLU A 32 -1.85 11.20 1.25
CA GLU A 32 -1.69 10.47 -0.01
C GLU A 32 -0.61 11.09 -0.90
N LYS A 33 -0.44 12.42 -0.84
CA LYS A 33 0.66 13.10 -1.53
C LYS A 33 2.04 12.69 -1.00
N CYS A 34 2.15 12.38 0.30
CA CYS A 34 3.42 11.96 0.90
C CYS A 34 3.91 10.60 0.37
N LEU A 35 2.99 9.74 -0.08
CA LEU A 35 3.31 8.40 -0.59
C LEU A 35 4.00 8.43 -1.97
N ASN A 36 3.93 9.54 -2.70
CA ASN A 36 4.50 9.68 -4.04
C ASN A 36 5.88 10.36 -4.07
N ILE A 37 6.51 10.55 -2.90
CA ILE A 37 7.81 11.22 -2.75
C ILE A 37 8.87 10.16 -2.41
N SER A 38 10.16 10.48 -2.58
CA SER A 38 11.26 9.61 -2.16
C SER A 38 11.15 9.21 -0.67
N THR A 39 11.64 8.02 -0.32
CA THR A 39 11.46 7.38 0.99
C THR A 39 11.86 8.25 2.19
N ASN A 40 12.98 8.96 2.12
CA ASN A 40 13.42 9.85 3.20
C ASN A 40 12.46 11.04 3.40
N LEU A 41 11.92 11.56 2.31
CA LEU A 41 10.95 12.66 2.33
C LEU A 41 9.55 12.16 2.72
N THR A 42 9.22 10.88 2.48
CA THR A 42 7.97 10.27 2.92
C THR A 42 7.87 10.32 4.44
N ASN A 43 8.90 9.89 5.18
CA ASN A 43 8.85 9.91 6.65
C ASN A 43 8.62 11.32 7.21
N ASP A 44 9.34 12.31 6.69
CA ASP A 44 9.20 13.70 7.10
C ASP A 44 7.83 14.29 6.73
N CYS A 45 7.33 13.99 5.53
CA CYS A 45 6.01 14.42 5.07
C CYS A 45 4.91 13.81 5.93
N MET A 46 4.98 12.49 6.16
CA MET A 46 4.06 11.76 7.01
C MET A 46 4.13 12.33 8.43
N ASN A 47 5.29 12.52 9.04
CA ASN A 47 5.43 13.10 10.38
C ASN A 47 4.77 14.49 10.50
N ARG A 48 4.86 15.34 9.46
CA ARG A 48 4.23 16.67 9.45
C ARG A 48 2.70 16.61 9.32
N HIS A 49 2.17 15.67 8.55
CA HIS A 49 0.75 15.63 8.20
C HIS A 49 -0.08 14.63 9.00
N LEU A 50 0.48 13.49 9.36
CA LEU A 50 -0.20 12.44 10.10
C LEU A 50 -0.29 12.80 11.59
N LYS A 51 0.73 13.46 12.17
CA LYS A 51 0.86 13.76 13.62
C LYS A 51 0.42 12.65 14.61
N PRO A 52 0.40 11.34 14.29
CA PRO A 52 -0.27 10.37 15.12
C PRO A 52 0.76 9.85 16.12
N LYS A 53 0.56 10.13 17.41
CA LYS A 53 1.41 9.56 18.45
C LYS A 53 1.14 8.07 18.70
N THR A 54 0.05 7.54 18.13
CA THR A 54 -0.41 6.17 18.37
C THR A 54 -0.77 5.45 17.07
N ILE A 55 -0.57 4.14 17.05
CA ILE A 55 -0.93 3.28 15.93
C ILE A 55 -2.42 3.40 15.56
N ASP A 56 -3.32 3.53 16.54
CA ASP A 56 -4.75 3.64 16.28
C ASP A 56 -5.13 4.96 15.61
N SER A 57 -4.49 6.07 16.00
CA SER A 57 -4.67 7.35 15.31
C SER A 57 -4.17 7.30 13.86
N CYS A 58 -3.07 6.58 13.60
CA CYS A 58 -2.56 6.39 12.25
C CYS A 58 -3.53 5.54 11.40
N TYR A 59 -4.05 4.44 11.94
CA TYR A 59 -5.03 3.61 11.24
C TYR A 59 -6.32 4.36 10.94
N LYS A 60 -6.84 5.15 11.90
CA LYS A 60 -8.03 5.99 11.66
C LYS A 60 -7.81 6.96 10.50
N MET A 61 -6.61 7.52 10.36
CA MET A 61 -6.28 8.40 9.25
C MET A 61 -6.24 7.64 7.92
N SER A 62 -5.71 6.41 7.90
CA SER A 62 -5.74 5.57 6.70
C SER A 62 -7.17 5.38 6.16
N GLU A 63 -8.17 5.32 7.04
CA GLU A 63 -9.56 5.11 6.62
C GLU A 63 -10.19 6.35 5.96
N THR A 64 -9.60 7.54 6.12
CA THR A 64 -10.05 8.77 5.44
C THR A 64 -9.60 8.86 3.98
N ILE A 65 -8.70 7.97 3.55
CA ILE A 65 -8.18 7.95 2.19
C ILE A 65 -9.12 7.19 1.27
N TYR A 66 -9.35 7.69 0.06
CA TYR A 66 -10.29 7.05 -0.85
C TYR A 66 -9.72 5.79 -1.51
N SER A 67 -8.49 5.84 -2.02
CA SER A 67 -7.88 4.73 -2.75
C SER A 67 -7.49 3.59 -1.81
N ASN A 68 -8.00 2.37 -2.06
CA ASN A 68 -7.64 1.18 -1.29
C ASN A 68 -6.13 0.91 -1.29
N HIS A 69 -5.45 1.18 -2.41
CA HIS A 69 -4.00 1.04 -2.50
C HIS A 69 -3.29 2.05 -1.59
N SER A 70 -3.71 3.31 -1.63
CA SER A 70 -3.16 4.36 -0.77
C SER A 70 -3.46 4.10 0.70
N LYS A 71 -4.68 3.64 1.04
CA LYS A 71 -5.04 3.18 2.39
C LYS A 71 -4.05 2.13 2.88
N GLU A 72 -3.79 1.12 2.06
CA GLU A 72 -2.90 0.01 2.39
C GLU A 72 -1.46 0.49 2.62
N ASN A 73 -0.96 1.39 1.78
CA ASN A 73 0.38 1.98 1.96
C ASN A 73 0.49 2.77 3.27
N ILE A 74 -0.56 3.48 3.68
CA ILE A 74 -0.58 4.13 4.99
C ILE A 74 -0.60 3.11 6.11
N LYS A 75 -1.41 2.05 6.00
CA LYS A 75 -1.44 0.97 6.99
C LYS A 75 -0.06 0.34 7.17
N ASN A 76 0.68 0.15 6.08
CA ASN A 76 2.07 -0.32 6.09
C ASN A 76 2.95 0.66 6.86
N TYR A 77 2.89 1.95 6.53
CA TYR A 77 3.63 2.98 7.27
C TYR A 77 3.29 2.98 8.77
N CYS A 78 2.00 2.93 9.13
CA CYS A 78 1.58 2.86 10.53
C CYS A 78 2.19 1.65 11.24
N PHE A 79 2.13 0.47 10.61
CA PHE A 79 2.59 -0.78 11.19
C PHE A 79 4.11 -0.79 11.39
N TYR A 80 4.91 -0.36 10.40
CA TYR A 80 6.37 -0.49 10.47
C TYR A 80 7.09 0.73 11.06
N ASN A 81 6.52 1.93 10.98
CA ASN A 81 7.22 3.17 11.37
C ASN A 81 6.71 3.79 12.67
N ILE A 82 5.50 3.43 13.13
CA ILE A 82 4.91 4.02 14.34
C ILE A 82 4.74 2.97 15.46
N SER A 83 4.73 1.68 15.12
CA SER A 83 4.25 0.66 16.05
C SER A 83 5.35 0.09 16.94
N GLU A 84 5.30 0.44 18.22
CA GLU A 84 5.80 -0.42 19.28
C GLU A 84 4.62 -1.23 19.83
N PHE A 85 4.49 -2.49 19.43
CA PHE A 85 3.44 -3.35 19.94
C PHE A 85 3.79 -3.81 21.36
N PRO A 86 2.91 -3.64 22.36
CA PRO A 86 3.18 -4.12 23.72
C PRO A 86 3.07 -5.63 23.86
N SER A 87 2.37 -6.30 22.92
CA SER A 87 2.17 -7.75 22.94
C SER A 87 2.00 -8.33 21.53
N LEU A 88 2.26 -9.63 21.40
CA LEU A 88 1.98 -10.38 20.19
C LEU A 88 0.51 -10.25 19.75
N ASN A 89 -0.43 -10.31 20.69
CA ASN A 89 -1.86 -10.23 20.37
C ASN A 89 -2.22 -8.88 19.74
N THR A 90 -1.66 -7.77 20.26
CA THR A 90 -1.87 -6.43 19.69
C THR A 90 -1.25 -6.30 18.29
N CYS A 91 -0.08 -6.91 18.07
CA CYS A 91 0.55 -6.95 16.75
C CYS A 91 -0.30 -7.74 15.74
N VAL A 92 -0.72 -8.96 16.11
CA VAL A 92 -1.58 -9.82 15.28
C VAL A 92 -2.95 -9.18 15.01
N ALA A 93 -3.49 -8.42 15.95
CA ALA A 93 -4.73 -7.67 15.73
C ALA A 93 -4.54 -6.54 14.71
N ALA A 94 -3.38 -5.87 14.73
CA ALA A 94 -3.03 -4.84 13.76
C ALA A 94 -2.78 -5.40 12.36
N SER A 95 -2.10 -6.56 12.25
CA SER A 95 -1.85 -7.18 10.94
C SER A 95 -3.14 -7.59 10.22
N LYS A 96 -4.20 -7.95 10.97
CA LYS A 96 -5.53 -8.24 10.39
C LYS A 96 -6.22 -7.04 9.76
N LYS A 97 -5.72 -5.81 9.97
CA LYS A 97 -6.27 -4.59 9.36
C LYS A 97 -5.83 -4.39 7.89
N PHE A 98 -4.85 -5.17 7.43
CA PHE A 98 -4.41 -5.18 6.04
C PHE A 98 -5.44 -5.86 5.13
N TYR A 99 -5.74 -5.22 4.01
CA TYR A 99 -6.65 -5.77 3.01
C TYR A 99 -5.93 -6.73 2.07
N ILE A 100 -4.67 -6.42 1.71
CA ILE A 100 -3.86 -7.25 0.82
C ILE A 100 -3.26 -8.40 1.63
N GLY A 101 -3.56 -9.64 1.22
CA GLY A 101 -3.06 -10.85 1.90
C GLY A 101 -1.53 -10.87 2.04
N GLU A 102 -0.81 -10.36 1.04
CA GLU A 102 0.65 -10.27 1.06
C GLU A 102 1.17 -9.42 2.21
N ASN A 103 0.58 -8.24 2.42
CA ASN A 103 0.95 -7.33 3.50
C ASN A 103 0.54 -7.88 4.86
N LYS A 104 -0.65 -8.48 4.95
CA LYS A 104 -1.11 -9.16 6.16
C LYS A 104 -0.13 -10.26 6.59
N ASP A 105 0.27 -11.12 5.66
CA ASP A 105 1.17 -12.24 5.96
C ASP A 105 2.56 -11.76 6.34
N GLN A 106 3.08 -10.74 5.65
CA GLN A 106 4.34 -10.09 6.01
C GLN A 106 4.27 -9.49 7.43
N ALA A 107 3.18 -8.81 7.77
CA ALA A 107 2.98 -8.25 9.10
C ALA A 107 2.83 -9.32 10.19
N LEU A 108 2.17 -10.46 9.89
CA LEU A 108 2.11 -11.60 10.82
C LEU A 108 3.50 -12.21 11.06
N PHE A 109 4.31 -12.32 10.02
CA PHE A 109 5.70 -12.78 10.15
C PHE A 109 6.52 -11.85 11.04
N GLU A 110 6.38 -10.53 10.82
CA GLU A 110 7.02 -9.51 11.64
C GLU A 110 6.60 -9.58 13.11
N CYS A 111 5.31 -9.82 13.38
CA CYS A 111 4.84 -10.05 14.74
C CYS A 111 5.52 -11.25 15.40
N VAL A 112 5.66 -12.38 14.71
CA VAL A 112 6.37 -13.53 15.30
C VAL A 112 7.84 -13.17 15.54
N ARG A 113 8.49 -12.51 14.58
CA ARG A 113 9.90 -12.09 14.69
C ARG A 113 10.13 -11.18 15.90
N GLN A 114 9.27 -10.18 16.11
CA GLN A 114 9.36 -9.24 17.23
C GLN A 114 9.23 -9.92 18.59
N PHE A 115 8.40 -10.96 18.69
CA PHE A 115 8.11 -11.66 19.95
C PHE A 115 8.78 -13.03 20.05
N ALA A 116 9.74 -13.35 19.17
CA ALA A 116 10.35 -14.68 19.05
C ALA A 116 10.94 -15.20 20.37
N SER A 117 11.51 -14.31 21.20
CA SER A 117 12.09 -14.67 22.51
C SER A 117 11.07 -15.01 23.60
N THR A 118 9.77 -14.73 23.38
CA THR A 118 8.72 -14.85 24.41
C THR A 118 7.51 -15.68 23.96
N ILE A 119 7.39 -15.94 22.65
CA ILE A 119 6.28 -16.69 22.07
C ILE A 119 6.48 -18.20 22.23
N SER A 120 5.44 -18.92 22.63
CA SER A 120 5.48 -20.39 22.65
C SER A 120 5.30 -20.98 21.25
N VAL A 121 5.81 -22.19 21.03
CA VAL A 121 5.62 -22.94 19.78
C VAL A 121 4.15 -23.01 19.38
N ASP A 122 3.25 -23.36 20.31
CA ASP A 122 1.80 -23.44 20.04
C ASP A 122 1.20 -22.12 19.57
N LYS A 123 1.64 -21.01 20.17
CA LYS A 123 1.15 -19.69 19.80
C LYS A 123 1.70 -19.27 18.44
N CYS A 124 2.96 -19.55 18.16
CA CYS A 124 3.56 -19.36 16.84
C CYS A 124 2.83 -20.17 15.76
N MET A 125 2.57 -21.46 16.03
CA MET A 125 1.80 -22.34 15.14
C MET A 125 0.35 -21.88 14.94
N SER A 126 -0.22 -21.20 15.92
CA SER A 126 -1.54 -20.57 15.77
C SER A 126 -1.47 -19.36 14.84
N VAL A 127 -0.39 -18.57 14.89
CA VAL A 127 -0.18 -17.41 14.01
C VAL A 127 0.10 -17.86 12.57
N SER A 128 0.87 -18.93 12.35
CA SER A 128 1.13 -19.44 11.00
C SER A 128 -0.16 -19.81 10.25
N LYS A 129 -1.11 -20.45 10.94
CA LYS A 129 -2.45 -20.76 10.40
C LYS A 129 -3.30 -19.54 10.05
N MET A 130 -2.94 -18.34 10.51
CA MET A 130 -3.65 -17.10 10.17
C MET A 130 -3.18 -16.50 8.85
N MET A 131 -2.08 -17.00 8.27
CA MET A 131 -1.57 -16.54 6.99
C MET A 131 -2.54 -16.87 5.86
N THR A 132 -2.63 -15.96 4.91
CA THR A 132 -3.48 -16.07 3.72
C THR A 132 -2.89 -17.08 2.72
N TYR A 133 -1.57 -17.08 2.53
CA TYR A 133 -0.90 -17.98 1.58
C TYR A 133 -0.33 -19.22 2.27
N LYS A 134 -0.67 -20.40 1.72
CA LYS A 134 -0.26 -21.69 2.28
C LYS A 134 1.26 -21.85 2.37
N ASP A 135 1.99 -21.39 1.37
CA ASP A 135 3.46 -21.51 1.36
C ASP A 135 4.09 -20.69 2.49
N LYS A 136 3.56 -19.49 2.74
CA LYS A 136 3.99 -18.65 3.87
C LYS A 136 3.59 -19.26 5.21
N SER A 137 2.37 -19.80 5.31
CA SER A 137 1.92 -20.54 6.49
C SER A 137 2.87 -21.69 6.82
N ASN A 138 3.24 -22.50 5.82
CA ASN A 138 4.15 -23.63 5.98
C ASN A 138 5.56 -23.17 6.37
N TYR A 139 6.05 -22.10 5.73
CA TYR A 139 7.34 -21.50 6.04
C TYR A 139 7.41 -21.03 7.50
N LEU A 140 6.41 -20.27 7.96
CA LEU A 140 6.36 -19.82 9.35
C LEU A 140 6.19 -21.00 10.31
N ALA A 141 5.37 -22.00 9.98
CA ALA A 141 5.22 -23.20 10.80
C ALA A 141 6.55 -23.94 10.99
N GLY A 142 7.36 -24.08 9.92
CA GLY A 142 8.70 -24.63 10.02
C GLY A 142 9.66 -23.78 10.85
N HIS A 143 9.49 -22.45 10.86
CA HIS A 143 10.25 -21.60 11.77
C HIS A 143 9.82 -21.80 13.23
N CYS A 144 8.51 -21.96 13.49
CA CYS A 144 7.95 -22.13 14.83
C CYS A 144 8.47 -23.39 15.54
N THR A 145 8.78 -24.47 14.82
CA THR A 145 9.32 -25.70 15.42
C THR A 145 10.76 -25.56 15.92
N ASN A 146 11.43 -24.46 15.56
CA ASN A 146 12.82 -24.16 15.92
C ASN A 146 12.93 -23.00 16.93
N LEU A 147 11.81 -22.57 17.53
CA LEU A 147 11.77 -21.61 18.64
C LEU A 147 12.12 -22.29 19.96
#